data_AF-A0A8J2LAV2-F1
#
_entry.id   AF-A0A8J2LAV2-F1
#
_cell.length_a   1.000
_cell.length_b   1.000
_cell.length_c   1.000
_cell.angle_alpha   90.00
_cell.angle_beta   90.00
_cell.angle_gamma   90.00
#
_symmetry.space_group_name_H-M   'P 1'
#
loop_
_entity.id
_entity.type
_entity.pdbx_description
1 polymer ?
#
loop_
_entity_poly.entity_id
_entity_poly.type
_entity_poly.pdbx_seq_one_letter_code
_entity_poly.pdbx_strand_id
1 'polypeptide(L)'
;MALDPNSQVRKSIVSVLQNVGASRTGRGIVLESISSRFDEIKFLTNGVVAFRDIVATLSLYLTKEDDKTYLENWMDDKKNELIVIQENLNSSLKVIESNIKWVDNYYNDMNAWFEQHMF
;
A
#
# COMPACT_ATOMS: atom_id res chain seq x y z
N MET A 1 27.66 0.81 -1.11
CA MET A 1 27.97 0.33 0.25
C MET A 1 26.81 -0.59 0.64
N ALA A 2 27.02 -1.90 0.73
CA ALA A 2 25.95 -2.85 1.05
C ALA A 2 25.67 -2.78 2.57
N LEU A 3 24.41 -2.65 2.95
CA LEU A 3 24.00 -2.69 4.36
C LEU A 3 24.32 -4.06 4.97
N ASP A 4 24.79 -4.08 6.22
CA ASP A 4 25.03 -5.31 6.97
C ASP A 4 23.74 -6.17 6.98
N PRO A 5 23.81 -7.45 6.54
CA PRO A 5 22.69 -8.39 6.58
C PRO A 5 22.02 -8.52 7.96
N ASN A 6 22.75 -8.23 9.04
CA ASN A 6 22.27 -8.30 10.42
C ASN A 6 21.81 -6.95 11.00
N SER A 7 21.87 -5.86 10.23
CA SER A 7 21.49 -4.53 10.73
C SER A 7 20.02 -4.51 11.18
N GLN A 8 19.76 -3.83 12.31
CA GLN A 8 18.40 -3.63 12.81
C GLN A 8 17.50 -2.94 11.76
N VAL A 9 18.08 -2.05 10.95
CA VAL A 9 17.39 -1.35 9.85
C VAL A 9 16.79 -2.35 8.86
N ARG A 10 17.53 -3.39 8.47
CA ARG A 10 17.06 -4.44 7.55
C ARG A 10 15.92 -5.26 8.17
N LYS A 11 15.99 -5.53 9.48
CA LYS A 11 14.94 -6.25 10.24
C LYS A 11 13.66 -5.42 10.41
N SER A 12 13.75 -4.10 10.32
CA SER A 12 12.63 -3.17 10.52
C SER A 12 12.08 -2.55 9.23
N ILE A 13 12.60 -2.93 8.05
CA ILE A 13 12.20 -2.24 6.82
C ILE A 13 10.69 -2.35 6.53
N VAL A 14 10.08 -3.51 6.80
CA VAL A 14 8.65 -3.71 6.63
C VAL A 14 7.86 -2.78 7.54
N SER A 15 8.20 -2.73 8.83
CA SER A 15 7.49 -1.87 9.78
C SER A 15 7.69 -0.39 9.49
N VAL A 16 8.87 0.02 9.00
CA VAL A 16 9.11 1.40 8.54
C VAL A 16 8.22 1.73 7.35
N LEU A 17 8.18 0.89 6.32
CA LEU A 17 7.34 1.10 5.14
C LEU A 17 5.85 1.13 5.50
N GLN A 18 5.40 0.28 6.42
CA GLN A 18 4.03 0.31 6.92
C GLN A 18 3.71 1.60 7.68
N ASN A 19 4.59 2.04 8.58
CA ASN A 19 4.39 3.27 9.35
C ASN A 19 4.38 4.51 8.44
N VAL A 20 5.30 4.58 7.48
CA VAL A 20 5.32 5.66 6.49
C VAL A 20 4.05 5.59 5.61
N GLY A 21 3.68 4.39 5.16
CA GLY A 21 2.50 4.15 4.33
C GLY A 21 1.17 4.41 5.05
N ALA A 22 1.13 4.41 6.38
CA ALA A 22 -0.06 4.81 7.12
C ALA A 22 -0.30 6.33 7.10
N SER A 23 0.76 7.13 6.89
CA SER A 23 0.69 8.60 6.88
C SER A 23 0.22 9.14 5.51
N ARG A 24 -0.56 10.23 5.51
CA ARG A 24 -1.08 10.85 4.27
C ARG A 24 0.02 11.21 3.27
N THR A 25 1.12 11.78 3.76
CA THR A 25 2.27 12.21 2.93
C THR A 25 3.15 11.03 2.51
N GLY A 26 3.22 9.97 3.32
CA GLY A 26 4.09 8.82 3.05
C GLY A 26 3.48 7.75 2.15
N ARG A 27 2.14 7.68 2.01
CA ARG A 27 1.45 6.70 1.13
C ARG A 27 2.02 6.68 -0.28
N GLY A 28 2.08 7.84 -0.94
CA GLY A 28 2.58 7.96 -2.31
C GLY A 28 4.04 7.52 -2.42
N ILE A 29 4.87 7.86 -1.43
CA ILE A 29 6.29 7.46 -1.38
C ILE A 29 6.43 5.94 -1.32
N VAL A 30 5.64 5.28 -0.47
CA VAL A 30 5.68 3.81 -0.34
C VAL A 30 5.13 3.14 -1.59
N LEU A 31 4.04 3.67 -2.16
CA LEU A 31 3.44 3.18 -3.40
C LEU A 31 4.42 3.26 -4.59
N GLU A 32 5.16 4.37 -4.71
CA GLU A 32 6.22 4.51 -5.70
C GLU A 32 7.39 3.55 -5.42
N SER A 33 7.76 3.40 -4.14
CA SER A 33 8.89 2.57 -3.73
C SER A 33 8.68 1.08 -4.02
N ILE A 34 7.47 0.54 -3.81
CA ILE A 34 7.21 -0.89 -4.08
C ILE A 34 7.38 -1.26 -5.56
N SER A 35 7.23 -0.29 -6.47
CA SER A 35 7.47 -0.48 -7.91
C SER A 35 8.93 -0.18 -8.28
N SER A 36 9.41 1.03 -7.99
CA SER A 36 10.73 1.51 -8.40
C SER A 36 11.91 0.81 -7.69
N ARG A 37 11.68 0.22 -6.51
CA ARG A 37 12.69 -0.45 -5.69
C ARG A 37 12.31 -1.90 -5.37
N PHE A 38 11.53 -2.53 -6.23
CA PHE A 38 11.01 -3.88 -6.01
C PHE A 38 12.11 -4.88 -5.62
N ASP A 39 13.19 -4.99 -6.42
CA ASP A 39 14.27 -5.94 -6.16
C ASP A 39 15.06 -5.61 -4.89
N GLU A 40 15.25 -4.33 -4.59
CA GLU A 40 15.95 -3.88 -3.38
C GLU A 40 15.13 -4.25 -2.14
N ILE A 41 13.83 -3.95 -2.13
CA ILE A 41 12.93 -4.29 -1.03
C ILE A 41 12.89 -5.82 -0.88
N LYS A 42 12.66 -6.56 -1.97
CA LYS A 42 12.65 -8.03 -1.98
C LYS A 42 13.95 -8.61 -1.41
N PHE A 43 15.10 -8.06 -1.78
CA PHE A 43 16.39 -8.47 -1.25
C PHE A 43 16.50 -8.17 0.25
N LEU A 44 16.09 -6.98 0.70
CA LEU A 44 16.17 -6.58 2.10
C LEU A 44 15.19 -7.36 2.99
N THR A 45 14.04 -7.79 2.46
CA THR A 45 13.01 -8.54 3.18
C THR A 45 13.13 -10.07 3.01
N ASN A 46 14.17 -10.54 2.31
CA ASN A 46 14.39 -11.96 1.99
C ASN A 46 13.20 -12.60 1.25
N GLY A 47 12.58 -11.88 0.33
CA GLY A 47 11.52 -12.39 -0.54
C GLY A 47 10.31 -11.48 -0.62
N VAL A 48 9.27 -11.98 -1.30
CA VAL A 48 8.10 -11.18 -1.69
C VAL A 48 7.04 -11.07 -0.59
N VAL A 49 7.09 -11.90 0.45
CA VAL A 49 6.05 -11.95 1.50
C VAL A 49 5.84 -10.58 2.16
N ALA A 50 6.90 -9.77 2.30
CA ALA A 50 6.78 -8.43 2.88
C ALA A 50 5.85 -7.48 2.08
N PHE A 51 5.77 -7.64 0.76
CA PHE A 51 4.90 -6.80 -0.07
C PHE A 51 3.43 -7.02 0.26
N ARG A 52 3.05 -8.25 0.68
CA ARG A 52 1.71 -8.53 1.20
C ARG A 52 1.34 -7.58 2.33
N ASP A 53 2.23 -7.47 3.32
CA ASP A 53 1.96 -6.73 4.54
C ASP A 53 2.01 -5.21 4.30
N ILE A 54 2.91 -4.76 3.40
CA ILE A 54 3.00 -3.36 2.97
C ILE A 54 1.74 -2.93 2.20
N VAL A 55 1.32 -3.72 1.20
CA VAL A 55 0.14 -3.43 0.38
C VAL A 55 -1.15 -3.52 1.21
N ALA A 56 -1.24 -4.49 2.12
CA ALA A 56 -2.35 -4.56 3.07
C ALA A 56 -2.47 -3.27 3.89
N THR A 57 -1.35 -2.74 4.42
CA THR A 57 -1.37 -1.45 5.12
C THR A 57 -1.80 -0.29 4.23
N LEU A 58 -1.27 -0.19 2.99
CA LEU A 58 -1.68 0.86 2.06
C LEU A 58 -3.18 0.80 1.77
N SER A 59 -3.72 -0.39 1.55
CA SER A 59 -5.13 -0.58 1.17
C SER A 59 -6.13 -0.01 2.18
N LEU A 60 -5.76 0.10 3.45
CA LEU A 60 -6.61 0.69 4.49
C LEU A 60 -6.84 2.20 4.29
N TYR A 61 -6.04 2.86 3.45
CA TYR A 61 -6.03 4.32 3.34
C TYR A 61 -6.16 4.87 1.93
N LEU A 62 -6.01 4.04 0.90
CA LEU A 62 -6.17 4.45 -0.49
C LEU A 62 -7.66 4.54 -0.82
N THR A 63 -8.03 5.66 -1.45
CA THR A 63 -9.43 6.02 -1.76
C THR A 63 -9.57 6.59 -3.17
N LYS A 64 -8.58 6.39 -4.05
CA LYS A 64 -8.57 6.93 -5.42
C LYS A 64 -8.43 5.80 -6.43
N GLU A 65 -9.13 5.91 -7.56
CA GLU A 65 -9.03 4.94 -8.64
C GLU A 65 -7.61 4.88 -9.23
N ASP A 66 -6.93 6.02 -9.35
CA ASP A 66 -5.54 6.07 -9.84
C ASP A 66 -4.58 5.21 -9.00
N ASP A 67 -4.74 5.23 -7.65
CA ASP A 67 -3.91 4.43 -6.75
C ASP A 67 -4.19 2.93 -6.91
N LYS A 68 -5.45 2.57 -7.15
CA LYS A 68 -5.87 1.18 -7.43
C LYS A 68 -5.29 0.69 -8.77
N THR A 69 -5.48 1.47 -9.84
CA THR A 69 -4.95 1.14 -11.18
C THR A 69 -3.44 1.03 -11.16
N TYR A 70 -2.75 1.88 -10.40
CA TYR A 70 -1.31 1.77 -10.21
C TYR A 70 -0.91 0.41 -9.63
N LEU A 71 -1.60 -0.05 -8.56
CA LEU A 71 -1.32 -1.36 -7.95
C LEU A 71 -1.65 -2.51 -8.89
N GLU A 72 -2.75 -2.44 -9.63
CA GLU A 72 -3.11 -3.46 -10.63
C GLU A 72 -2.02 -3.61 -11.69
N ASN A 73 -1.52 -2.49 -12.24
CA ASN A 73 -0.44 -2.49 -13.22
C ASN A 73 0.86 -3.06 -12.64
N TRP A 74 1.22 -2.68 -11.41
CA TRP A 74 2.39 -3.24 -10.72
C TRP A 74 2.26 -4.75 -10.47
N MET A 75 1.08 -5.21 -10.07
CA MET A 75 0.79 -6.63 -9.85
C MET A 75 0.88 -7.45 -11.14
N ASP A 76 0.45 -6.88 -12.27
CA ASP A 76 0.56 -7.54 -13.58
C ASP A 76 2.02 -7.59 -14.06
N ASP A 77 2.76 -6.48 -13.96
CA ASP A 77 4.19 -6.41 -14.30
C ASP A 77 5.03 -7.44 -13.50
N LYS A 78 4.70 -7.65 -12.23
CA LYS A 78 5.41 -8.58 -11.32
C LYS A 78 4.70 -9.91 -11.11
N LYS A 79 3.72 -10.25 -11.94
CA LYS A 79 2.81 -11.40 -11.73
C LYS A 79 3.51 -12.72 -11.40
N ASN A 80 4.57 -13.06 -12.12
CA ASN A 80 5.30 -14.31 -11.92
C ASN A 80 6.02 -14.36 -10.56
N GLU A 81 6.48 -13.21 -10.07
CA GLU A 81 7.19 -13.10 -8.81
C GLU A 81 6.23 -13.05 -7.62
N LEU A 82 5.05 -12.46 -7.83
CA LEU A 82 4.03 -12.25 -6.82
C LEU A 82 3.04 -13.40 -6.69
N ILE A 83 3.17 -14.46 -7.51
CA ILE A 83 2.19 -15.56 -7.60
C ILE A 83 1.84 -16.17 -6.23
N VAL A 84 2.83 -16.29 -5.34
CA VAL A 84 2.67 -16.86 -3.99
C VAL A 84 1.88 -15.97 -3.01
N ILE A 85 1.70 -14.69 -3.31
CA ILE A 85 0.93 -13.74 -2.50
C ILE A 85 -0.24 -13.10 -3.26
N GLN A 86 -0.53 -13.56 -4.48
CA GLN A 86 -1.48 -12.91 -5.39
C GLN A 86 -2.88 -12.77 -4.78
N GLU A 87 -3.37 -13.79 -4.06
CA GLU A 87 -4.68 -13.75 -3.40
C GLU A 87 -4.77 -12.68 -2.32
N ASN A 88 -3.69 -12.46 -1.57
CA ASN A 88 -3.66 -11.40 -0.56
C ASN A 88 -3.64 -10.01 -1.19
N LEU A 89 -2.92 -9.85 -2.30
CA LEU A 89 -2.89 -8.58 -3.03
C LEU A 89 -4.27 -8.29 -3.66
N ASN A 90 -4.93 -9.29 -4.24
CA ASN A 90 -6.30 -9.16 -4.75
C ASN A 90 -7.29 -8.79 -3.63
N SER A 91 -7.10 -9.34 -2.43
CA SER A 91 -7.92 -8.97 -1.27
C SER A 91 -7.71 -7.50 -0.87
N SER A 92 -6.47 -7.03 -0.95
CA SER A 92 -6.14 -5.62 -0.70
C SER A 92 -6.76 -4.69 -1.75
N LEU A 93 -6.77 -5.06 -3.03
CA LEU A 93 -7.46 -4.31 -4.09
C LEU A 93 -8.97 -4.18 -3.83
N LYS A 94 -9.62 -5.23 -3.33
CA LYS A 94 -11.04 -5.18 -2.96
C LYS A 94 -11.32 -4.20 -1.80
N VAL A 95 -10.39 -4.09 -0.85
CA VAL A 95 -10.50 -3.08 0.23
C VAL A 95 -10.41 -1.68 -0.37
N ILE A 96 -9.47 -1.44 -1.28
CA ILE A 96 -9.33 -0.14 -1.96
C ILE A 96 -10.60 0.20 -2.76
N GLU A 97 -11.14 -0.77 -3.51
CA GLU A 97 -12.39 -0.59 -4.26
C GLU A 97 -13.56 -0.25 -3.32
N SER A 98 -13.65 -0.91 -2.16
CA SER A 98 -14.66 -0.59 -1.15
C SER A 98 -14.49 0.81 -0.60
N ASN A 99 -13.26 1.27 -0.36
CA ASN A 99 -12.96 2.60 0.13
C ASN A 99 -13.34 3.68 -0.89
N ILE A 100 -13.02 3.47 -2.16
CA ILE A 100 -13.39 4.38 -3.26
C ILE A 100 -14.91 4.52 -3.32
N LYS A 101 -15.64 3.39 -3.36
CA LYS A 101 -17.11 3.40 -3.36
C LYS A 101 -17.69 4.10 -2.13
N TRP A 102 -17.08 3.94 -0.97
CA TRP A 102 -17.55 4.60 0.24
C TRP A 102 -17.39 6.12 0.12
N VAL A 103 -16.22 6.60 -0.34
CA VAL A 103 -15.99 8.03 -0.55
C VAL A 103 -16.95 8.60 -1.59
N ASP A 104 -17.11 7.93 -2.73
CA ASP A 104 -17.99 8.41 -3.81
C ASP A 104 -19.45 8.52 -3.38
N ASN A 105 -19.93 7.58 -2.56
CA ASN A 105 -21.34 7.54 -2.13
C ASN A 105 -21.64 8.40 -0.90
N TYR A 106 -20.69 8.55 0.03
CA TYR A 106 -21.00 9.09 1.37
C TYR A 106 -20.21 10.35 1.75
N TYR A 107 -19.17 10.73 1.01
CA TYR A 107 -18.33 11.87 1.39
C TYR A 107 -19.12 13.19 1.46
N ASN A 108 -19.93 13.48 0.44
CA ASN A 108 -20.70 14.72 0.37
C ASN A 108 -21.76 14.79 1.48
N ASP A 109 -22.46 13.69 1.72
CA ASP A 109 -23.48 13.59 2.77
C ASP A 109 -22.85 13.80 4.17
N MET A 110 -21.69 13.18 4.41
CA MET A 110 -20.95 13.37 5.65
C MET A 110 -20.46 14.81 5.82
N ASN A 111 -19.95 15.43 4.74
CA ASN A 111 -19.48 16.81 4.79
C ASN A 111 -20.63 17.78 5.10
N ALA A 112 -21.78 17.62 4.43
CA ALA A 112 -22.97 18.42 4.70
C ALA A 112 -23.47 18.24 6.15
N TRP A 113 -23.43 17.01 6.67
CA TRP A 113 -23.79 16.75 8.06
C TRP A 113 -22.86 17.47 9.04
N PHE A 114 -21.54 17.44 8.81
CA PHE A 114 -20.56 18.14 9.64
C PHE A 114 -20.74 19.66 9.60
N GLU A 115 -21.00 20.24 8.43
CA GLU A 115 -21.29 21.67 8.27
C GLU A 115 -22.54 22.11 9.04
N GLN A 116 -23.54 21.24 9.19
CA GLN A 116 -24.78 21.54 9.90
C GLN A 116 -24.70 21.37 11.42
N HIS A 117 -23.76 20.54 11.92
CA HIS A 117 -23.77 20.10 13.32
C HIS A 117 -22.49 20.43 14.11
N MET A 118 -21.40 20.77 13.45
CA MET A 118 -20.11 21.06 14.10
C MET A 118 -19.56 22.46 13.82
N PHE A 119 -20.22 23.23 12.95
CA PHE A 119 -19.96 24.64 12.68
C PHE A 119 -21.28 25.44 12.82
#